data_AF-A0A2M8N4T0-F1
#
_entry.id   AF-A0A2M8N4T0-F1
#
_cell.length_a   1.000
_cell.length_b   1.000
_cell.length_c   1.000
_cell.angle_alpha   90.00
_cell.angle_beta   90.00
_cell.angle_gamma   90.00
#
_symmetry.space_group_name_H-M   'P 1'
#
loop_
_entity.id
_entity.type
_entity.pdbx_description
1 polymer ?
#
loop_
_entity_poly.entity_id
_entity_poly.type
_entity_poly.pdbx_seq_one_letter_code
_entity_poly.pdbx_strand_id
1 'polypeptide(L)'
;AETATDPAPLTMIETFIQFKPRDQWREGMTTDKLIKELDAVVKLPGVTNAWVMPIKTRIDMLATGIKTPIGIKLMGDNLDELGQLGERIEAILRFDPDVLSVYSERVVGGNYID
;
A
#
# COMPACT_ATOMS: atom_id res chain seq x y z
N ALA A 1 16.29 -2.20 0.92
CA ALA A 1 16.52 -1.71 2.28
C ALA A 1 18.02 -1.53 2.49
N GLU A 2 18.50 -0.31 2.76
CA GLU A 2 19.92 -0.05 3.06
C GLU A 2 20.20 0.07 4.57
N THR A 3 19.47 -0.65 5.42
CA THR A 3 19.76 -0.71 6.87
C THR A 3 19.08 -1.93 7.51
N ALA A 4 19.67 -2.45 8.59
CA ALA A 4 19.18 -3.57 9.37
C ALA A 4 17.85 -3.32 10.12
N THR A 5 17.31 -2.10 10.08
CA THR A 5 16.09 -1.70 10.82
C THR A 5 14.88 -1.38 9.95
N ASP A 6 14.99 -1.40 8.62
CA ASP A 6 13.84 -1.22 7.74
C ASP A 6 13.13 -2.56 7.51
N PRO A 7 11.90 -2.74 8.02
CA PRO A 7 11.15 -3.99 7.86
C PRO A 7 10.59 -4.17 6.43
N ALA A 8 10.89 -3.29 5.48
CA ALA A 8 10.40 -3.39 4.11
C ALA A 8 11.07 -4.56 3.34
N PRO A 9 10.28 -5.54 2.83
CA PRO A 9 10.80 -6.61 1.99
C PRO A 9 11.27 -6.08 0.63
N LEU A 10 12.14 -6.83 -0.08
CA LEU A 10 12.68 -6.44 -1.40
C LEU A 10 11.61 -6.32 -2.49
N THR A 11 10.47 -7.00 -2.32
CA THR A 11 9.31 -6.93 -3.21
C THR A 11 8.52 -5.61 -3.06
N MET A 12 8.86 -4.81 -2.05
CA MET A 12 8.16 -3.57 -1.75
C MET A 12 8.95 -2.37 -2.26
N ILE A 13 8.26 -1.53 -3.04
CA ILE A 13 8.83 -0.34 -3.65
C ILE A 13 8.30 0.88 -2.89
N GLU A 14 9.22 1.71 -2.41
CA GLU A 14 8.89 3.00 -1.81
C GLU A 14 9.50 4.11 -2.67
N THR A 15 8.66 5.06 -3.10
CA THR A 15 9.08 6.21 -3.90
C THR A 15 8.67 7.49 -3.20
N PHE A 16 9.62 8.41 -3.01
CA PHE A 16 9.34 9.74 -2.48
C PHE A 16 9.01 10.70 -3.62
N ILE A 17 7.84 11.33 -3.54
CA ILE A 17 7.39 12.30 -4.53
C ILE A 17 7.44 13.68 -3.91
N GLN A 18 8.29 14.54 -4.45
CA GLN A 18 8.33 15.95 -4.10
C GLN A 18 7.50 16.74 -5.11
N PHE A 19 6.37 17.29 -4.66
CA PHE A 19 5.59 18.20 -5.49
C PHE A 19 6.32 19.53 -5.68
N LYS A 20 6.02 20.20 -6.79
CA LYS A 20 6.39 21.60 -6.99
C LYS A 20 5.82 22.46 -5.86
N PRO A 21 6.40 23.65 -5.61
CA PRO A 21 5.78 24.67 -4.77
C PRO A 21 4.30 24.90 -5.15
N ARG A 22 3.43 25.15 -4.16
CA ARG A 22 1.97 25.19 -4.33
C ARG A 22 1.49 26.29 -5.29
N ASP A 23 2.21 27.39 -5.35
CA ASP A 23 1.99 28.50 -6.28
C ASP A 23 2.24 28.13 -7.75
N GLN A 24 2.92 27.01 -8.01
CA GLN A 24 3.15 26.47 -9.36
C GLN A 24 2.18 25.35 -9.73
N TRP A 25 1.19 25.06 -8.89
CA TRP A 25 0.19 24.06 -9.20
C TRP A 25 -0.81 24.62 -10.20
N ARG A 26 -1.42 23.73 -10.99
CA ARG A 26 -2.56 24.11 -11.83
C ARG A 26 -3.68 24.68 -10.95
N GLU A 27 -4.48 25.56 -11.53
CA GLU A 27 -5.56 26.24 -10.81
C GLU A 27 -6.52 25.25 -10.14
N GLY A 28 -6.89 25.53 -8.89
CA GLY A 28 -7.85 24.72 -8.12
C GLY A 28 -7.33 23.33 -7.70
N MET A 29 -6.02 23.06 -7.81
CA MET A 29 -5.44 21.79 -7.35
C MET A 29 -5.34 21.71 -5.84
N THR A 30 -5.60 20.51 -5.33
CA THR A 30 -5.39 20.11 -3.94
C THR A 30 -4.52 18.85 -3.92
N THR A 31 -3.93 18.53 -2.78
CA THR A 31 -3.16 17.29 -2.61
C THR A 31 -3.98 16.07 -3.01
N ASP A 32 -5.26 16.01 -2.60
CA ASP A 32 -6.15 14.89 -2.92
C ASP A 32 -6.41 14.76 -4.43
N LYS A 33 -6.58 15.88 -5.15
CA LYS A 33 -6.73 15.87 -6.60
C LYS A 33 -5.45 15.38 -7.29
N LEU A 34 -4.28 15.81 -6.81
CA LEU A 34 -2.99 15.35 -7.34
C LEU A 34 -2.79 13.85 -7.09
N ILE A 35 -3.10 13.37 -5.88
CA ILE A 35 -3.04 11.93 -5.56
C ILE A 35 -3.99 11.15 -6.47
N LYS A 36 -5.23 11.63 -6.66
CA LYS A 36 -6.21 10.98 -7.53
C LYS A 36 -5.74 10.92 -8.99
N GLU A 37 -5.12 11.98 -9.50
CA GLU A 37 -4.54 11.97 -10.84
C GLU A 37 -3.35 11.01 -10.95
N LEU A 38 -2.46 10.98 -9.96
CA LEU A 38 -1.35 10.04 -9.92
C LEU A 38 -1.83 8.59 -9.87
N ASP A 39 -2.84 8.29 -9.06
CA ASP A 39 -3.44 6.96 -8.96
C ASP A 39 -4.08 6.50 -10.28
N ALA A 40 -4.70 7.44 -11.01
CA ALA A 40 -5.27 7.16 -12.32
C ALA A 40 -4.21 6.85 -13.38
N VAL A 41 -3.04 7.51 -13.31
CA VAL A 41 -1.99 7.44 -14.34
C VAL A 41 -0.96 6.33 -14.05
N VAL A 42 -0.53 6.18 -12.81
CA VAL A 42 0.56 5.27 -12.41
C VAL A 42 0.00 3.87 -12.19
N LYS A 43 -0.44 3.20 -13.25
CA LYS A 43 -0.98 1.83 -13.18
C LYS A 43 0.00 0.85 -13.81
N LEU A 44 0.57 -0.04 -13.00
CA LEU A 44 1.44 -1.12 -13.45
C LEU A 44 0.80 -2.48 -13.14
N PRO A 45 0.76 -3.42 -14.10
CA PRO A 45 0.27 -4.77 -13.84
C PRO A 45 1.02 -5.43 -12.68
N GLY A 46 0.26 -5.97 -11.71
CA GLY A 46 0.83 -6.64 -10.54
C GLY A 46 1.34 -5.71 -9.43
N VAL A 47 1.15 -4.39 -9.55
CA VAL A 47 1.54 -3.42 -8.51
C VAL A 47 0.30 -2.71 -7.97
N THR A 48 0.09 -2.79 -6.66
CA THR A 48 -0.96 -2.02 -5.97
C THR A 48 -0.36 -0.77 -5.35
N ASN A 49 -0.88 0.39 -5.70
CA ASN A 49 -0.40 1.66 -5.15
C ASN A 49 -1.00 1.95 -3.78
N ALA A 50 -0.19 2.57 -2.92
CA ALA A 50 -0.63 3.21 -1.69
C ALA A 50 -0.03 4.62 -1.63
N TRP A 51 -0.88 5.64 -1.53
CA TRP A 51 -0.49 7.05 -1.49
C TRP A 51 -0.54 7.55 -0.06
N VAL A 52 0.63 7.80 0.53
CA VAL A 52 0.75 8.08 1.96
C VAL A 52 1.75 9.19 2.23
N MET A 53 1.61 9.85 3.39
CA MET A 53 2.53 10.89 3.82
C MET A 53 3.75 10.27 4.51
N PRO A 54 4.98 10.63 4.11
CA PRO A 54 6.18 9.89 4.49
C PRO A 54 6.43 9.86 6.00
N ILE A 55 6.23 10.98 6.70
CA ILE A 55 6.43 11.05 8.15
C ILE A 55 5.40 10.17 8.89
N LYS A 56 4.13 10.27 8.51
CA LYS A 56 3.04 9.50 9.12
C LYS A 56 3.27 8.00 8.91
N THR A 57 3.57 7.58 7.68
CA THR A 57 3.83 6.18 7.35
C THR A 57 4.96 5.58 8.16
N ARG A 58 6.05 6.33 8.38
CA ARG A 58 7.16 5.84 9.21
C ARG A 58 6.75 5.64 10.67
N ILE A 59 5.94 6.55 11.23
CA ILE A 59 5.41 6.41 12.59
C ILE A 59 4.47 5.20 12.68
N ASP A 60 3.54 5.06 11.73
CA ASP A 60 2.56 3.97 11.69
C ASP A 60 3.25 2.60 11.57
N MET A 61 4.29 2.51 10.73
CA MET A 61 5.11 1.31 10.57
C MET A 61 5.86 0.94 11.85
N LEU A 62 6.49 1.91 12.52
CA LEU A 62 7.20 1.65 13.78
C LEU A 62 6.25 1.19 14.89
N ALA A 63 5.01 1.69 14.89
CA ALA A 63 4.02 1.36 15.91
C ALA A 63 3.30 0.04 15.65
N THR A 64 2.95 -0.26 14.39
CA THR A 64 2.02 -1.35 14.05
C THR A 64 2.56 -2.35 13.04
N GLY A 65 3.61 -2.00 12.32
CA GLY A 65 4.08 -2.72 11.13
C GLY A 65 3.25 -2.47 9.87
N ILE A 66 2.14 -1.74 9.94
CA ILE A 66 1.23 -1.47 8.83
C ILE A 66 1.56 -0.11 8.20
N LYS A 67 1.63 -0.06 6.86
CA LYS A 67 2.03 1.14 6.09
C LYS A 67 0.85 1.99 5.62
N THR A 68 -0.32 1.38 5.52
CA THR A 68 -1.56 2.01 5.09
C THR A 68 -2.33 2.55 6.30
N PRO A 69 -3.16 3.60 6.11
CA PRO A 69 -3.99 4.12 7.20
C PRO A 69 -4.95 3.10 7.81
N ILE A 70 -5.39 2.12 7.01
CA ILE A 70 -6.25 1.02 7.43
C ILE A 70 -5.50 -0.28 7.10
N GLY A 71 -5.42 -1.20 8.05
CA GLY A 71 -4.93 -2.54 7.83
C GLY A 71 -5.74 -3.57 8.60
N ILE A 72 -5.84 -4.77 8.02
CA ILE A 72 -6.60 -5.89 8.58
C ILE A 72 -5.58 -6.96 8.96
N LYS A 73 -5.51 -7.30 10.25
CA LYS A 73 -4.59 -8.31 10.77
C LYS A 73 -5.33 -9.62 11.02
N LEU A 74 -5.05 -10.62 10.21
CA LEU A 74 -5.55 -11.99 10.41
C LEU A 74 -4.57 -12.75 11.30
N MET A 75 -5.07 -13.39 12.36
CA MET A 75 -4.27 -14.16 13.31
C MET A 75 -4.90 -15.53 13.51
N GLY A 76 -4.08 -16.56 13.47
CA GLY A 76 -4.51 -17.96 13.56
C GLY A 76 -3.31 -18.88 13.42
N ASP A 77 -3.54 -20.18 13.63
CA ASP A 77 -2.54 -21.24 13.57
C ASP A 77 -2.40 -21.87 12.17
N ASN A 78 -3.43 -21.77 11.34
CA ASN A 78 -3.45 -22.33 9.99
C ASN A 78 -3.19 -21.26 8.91
N LEU A 79 -1.98 -21.26 8.33
CA LEU A 79 -1.58 -20.28 7.31
C LEU A 79 -2.38 -20.40 6.00
N ASP A 80 -2.80 -21.60 5.60
CA ASP A 80 -3.59 -21.80 4.39
C ASP A 80 -4.99 -21.18 4.53
N GLU A 81 -5.60 -21.35 5.71
CA GLU A 81 -6.89 -20.75 6.02
C GLU A 81 -6.81 -19.22 6.09
N LEU A 82 -5.75 -18.69 6.72
CA LEU A 82 -5.51 -17.25 6.79
C LEU A 82 -5.29 -16.65 5.39
N GLY A 83 -4.55 -17.35 4.51
CA GLY A 83 -4.34 -16.93 3.13
C GLY A 83 -5.66 -16.85 2.34
N GLN A 84 -6.48 -17.90 2.41
CA GLN A 84 -7.79 -17.91 1.75
C GLN A 84 -8.73 -16.84 2.31
N LEU A 85 -8.70 -16.58 3.62
CA LEU A 85 -9.49 -15.52 4.23
C LEU A 85 -9.05 -14.13 3.75
N GLY A 86 -7.73 -13.90 3.65
CA GLY A 86 -7.16 -12.68 3.09
C GLY A 86 -7.60 -12.43 1.65
N GLU A 87 -7.56 -13.45 0.80
CA GLU A 87 -8.06 -13.37 -0.58
C GLU A 87 -9.54 -13.01 -0.65
N ARG A 88 -10.38 -13.62 0.19
CA ARG A 88 -11.81 -13.33 0.24
C ARG A 88 -12.09 -11.89 0.67
N ILE A 89 -11.38 -11.41 1.69
CA ILE A 89 -11.50 -10.02 2.17
C ILE A 89 -11.06 -9.05 1.08
N GLU A 90 -9.92 -9.32 0.42
CA GLU A 90 -9.44 -8.51 -0.70
C GLU A 90 -10.47 -8.45 -1.84
N ALA A 91 -11.06 -9.60 -2.20
CA ALA A 91 -12.07 -9.68 -3.25
C ALA A 91 -13.34 -8.88 -2.92
N ILE A 92 -13.77 -8.86 -1.65
CA ILE A 92 -14.92 -8.07 -1.20
C ILE A 92 -14.60 -6.57 -1.26
N LEU A 93 -13.47 -6.16 -0.68
CA LEU A 93 -13.08 -4.76 -0.58
C LEU A 93 -12.72 -4.14 -1.93
N ARG A 94 -12.27 -4.93 -2.89
CA ARG A 94 -11.90 -4.45 -4.23
C ARG A 94 -13.07 -3.78 -4.97
N PHE A 95 -14.31 -4.16 -4.67
CA PHE A 95 -15.50 -3.62 -5.31
C PHE A 95 -16.20 -2.54 -4.47
N ASP A 96 -15.66 -2.21 -3.30
CA ASP A 96 -16.21 -1.16 -2.45
C ASP A 96 -15.85 0.23 -3.03
N PRO A 97 -16.84 1.12 -3.26
CA PRO A 97 -16.60 2.42 -3.87
C PRO A 97 -15.73 3.35 -3.00
N ASP A 98 -15.65 3.10 -1.70
CA ASP A 98 -14.85 3.91 -0.76
C ASP A 98 -13.42 3.36 -0.59
N VAL A 99 -13.10 2.21 -1.20
CA VAL A 99 -11.78 1.60 -1.18
C VAL A 99 -10.98 2.02 -2.42
N LEU A 100 -9.94 2.82 -2.21
CA LEU A 100 -9.03 3.23 -3.29
C LEU A 100 -8.20 2.05 -3.82
N SER A 101 -7.63 1.27 -2.91
CA SER A 101 -6.82 0.09 -3.21
C SER A 101 -6.81 -0.86 -2.02
N VAL A 102 -6.75 -2.16 -2.31
CA VAL A 102 -6.64 -3.23 -1.31
C VAL A 102 -5.65 -4.28 -1.80
N TYR A 103 -4.86 -4.82 -0.87
CA TYR A 103 -3.88 -5.87 -1.14
C TYR A 103 -3.79 -6.80 0.08
N SER A 104 -3.99 -8.10 -0.13
CA SER A 104 -3.69 -9.11 0.87
C SER A 104 -2.29 -9.67 0.64
N GLU A 105 -1.42 -9.54 1.64
CA GLU A 105 -0.13 -10.20 1.64
C GLU A 105 -0.31 -11.73 1.64
N ARG A 106 0.51 -12.44 0.86
CA ARG A 106 0.43 -13.90 0.73
C ARG A 106 1.35 -14.55 1.76
N VAL A 107 0.74 -15.24 2.73
CA VAL A 107 1.41 -15.93 3.83
C VAL A 107 1.96 -17.31 3.46
N VAL A 108 1.47 -17.90 2.35
CA VAL A 108 1.90 -19.21 1.83
C VAL A 108 2.25 -19.08 0.35
N GLY A 109 3.44 -19.54 -0.03
CA GLY A 109 3.97 -19.46 -1.41
C GLY A 109 4.85 -18.23 -1.63
N GLY A 110 6.18 -18.44 -1.63
CA GLY A 110 7.12 -17.40 -2.07
C GLY A 110 7.01 -17.17 -3.58
N ASN A 111 7.22 -15.94 -4.03
CA ASN A 111 7.26 -15.56 -5.46
C ASN A 111 8.49 -16.11 -6.21
N TYR A 112 9.12 -17.18 -5.73
CA TYR A 112 10.27 -17.79 -6.39
C TYR A 112 9.76 -18.83 -7.37
N ILE A 113 9.80 -18.46 -8.64
CA ILE A 113 9.81 -19.42 -9.74
C ILE A 113 11.21 -20.01 -9.73
N ASP A 114 11.32 -21.33 -9.61
CA ASP A 114 12.49 -22.09 -10.03
C ASP A 114 12.33 -22.43 -11.52
#